data_AF-A0ABD3WY78-F1
#
_entry.id   AF-A0ABD3WY78-F1
#
_cell.length_a   1.000
_cell.length_b   1.000
_cell.length_c   1.000
_cell.angle_alpha   90.00
_cell.angle_beta   90.00
_cell.angle_gamma   90.00
#
_symmetry.space_group_name_H-M   'P 1'
#
loop_
_entity.id
_entity.type
_entity.pdbx_description
1 polymer ?
#
loop_
_entity_poly.entity_id
_entity_poly.type
_entity_poly.pdbx_seq_one_letter_code
_entity_poly.pdbx_strand_id
1 'polypeptide(L)'
;MLKTVTLYVFIQAILQFVFTDGACTMPKDFQNSDWLDNIRGNITFTTWKMSGWGFKSVVGTVIDEWEIVDNVNFESKGYLALRSLTTFKEQNKTWYSYVCLNFTKVTDFSYMYYQVNEPEPLAGGDRIKVFERDNLTSFTDICNTSIVIPQQEFSVMVRKDNEIDKIRTRCPDQLLRKFDYRYYTSDHTLSCTQTGNLWDVCTDKTMMKFNYTACNKTMAFSNKGEAWCIASIRVNADTYTMVYNPDDVVDDNNTFRFTCIAIAVDSIEATMSPQFCGVNQTSYSLRTDTTGKKVGIQLTNRILASTGSAAQKEEQTVDVKAIAIGVTVSVAVIAITIAVIVVVIKKTRRTFR
;
A
#
# COMPACT_ATOMS: atom_id res chain seq x y z
N MET A 1 37.83 -46.74 -4.56
CA MET A 1 37.84 -45.56 -3.67
C MET A 1 37.41 -44.27 -4.35
N LEU A 2 37.97 -43.88 -5.50
CA LEU A 2 37.67 -42.59 -6.14
C LEU A 2 36.18 -42.38 -6.52
N LYS A 3 35.48 -43.43 -7.00
CA LYS A 3 34.06 -43.34 -7.41
C LYS A 3 33.07 -43.17 -6.24
N THR A 4 33.44 -43.64 -5.04
CA THR A 4 32.58 -43.56 -3.84
C THR A 4 32.62 -42.16 -3.22
N VAL A 5 33.78 -41.50 -3.31
CA VAL A 5 33.96 -40.11 -2.84
C VAL A 5 33.19 -39.13 -3.71
N THR A 6 33.16 -39.33 -5.04
CA THR A 6 32.41 -38.44 -5.95
C THR A 6 30.90 -38.54 -5.74
N LEU A 7 30.36 -39.72 -5.44
CA LEU A 7 28.94 -39.91 -5.15
C LEU A 7 28.53 -39.26 -3.82
N TYR A 8 29.40 -39.34 -2.80
CA TYR A 8 29.15 -38.73 -1.48
C TYR A 8 29.15 -37.20 -1.55
N VAL A 9 30.07 -36.60 -2.33
CA VAL A 9 30.11 -35.14 -2.56
C VAL A 9 28.89 -34.68 -3.36
N PHE A 10 28.43 -35.46 -4.34
CA PHE A 10 27.21 -35.13 -5.10
C PHE A 10 25.94 -35.23 -4.25
N ILE A 11 25.84 -36.23 -3.37
CA ILE A 11 24.71 -36.38 -2.43
C ILE A 11 24.73 -35.26 -1.38
N GLN A 12 25.89 -34.86 -0.87
CA GLN A 12 26.04 -33.71 0.03
C GLN A 12 25.67 -32.39 -0.66
N ALA A 13 26.07 -32.20 -1.93
CA ALA A 13 25.66 -31.02 -2.70
C ALA A 13 24.13 -31.00 -2.94
N ILE A 14 23.52 -32.13 -3.29
CA ILE A 14 22.05 -32.23 -3.44
C ILE A 14 21.35 -32.03 -2.10
N LEU A 15 21.86 -32.54 -0.99
CA LEU A 15 21.32 -32.30 0.36
C LEU A 15 21.42 -30.83 0.78
N GLN A 16 22.45 -30.10 0.35
CA GLN A 16 22.55 -28.65 0.55
C GLN A 16 21.59 -27.85 -0.35
N PHE A 17 21.17 -28.39 -1.50
CA PHE A 17 20.15 -27.78 -2.35
C PHE A 17 18.72 -28.17 -1.98
N VAL A 18 18.51 -29.24 -1.20
CA VAL A 18 17.17 -29.77 -0.84
C VAL A 18 16.68 -29.26 0.52
N PHE A 19 17.54 -28.66 1.36
CA PHE A 19 17.16 -28.15 2.69
C PHE A 19 17.66 -26.73 3.00
N THR A 20 17.61 -25.84 2.02
CA THR A 20 17.30 -24.45 2.38
C THR A 20 15.81 -24.28 2.17
N ASP A 21 15.02 -24.39 3.23
CA ASP A 21 13.79 -23.61 3.30
C ASP A 21 14.24 -22.18 2.99
N GLY A 22 13.96 -21.70 1.78
CA GLY A 22 14.35 -20.36 1.38
C GLY A 22 13.71 -19.43 2.39
N ALA A 23 14.52 -18.81 3.25
CA ALA A 23 14.02 -17.86 4.23
C ALA A 23 13.10 -16.88 3.49
N CYS A 24 11.85 -16.74 3.95
CA CYS A 24 10.89 -15.86 3.30
C CYS A 24 11.49 -14.44 3.28
N THR A 25 11.43 -13.76 2.14
CA THR A 25 11.99 -12.42 1.96
C THR A 25 10.90 -11.43 1.61
N MET A 26 11.01 -10.18 2.05
CA MET A 26 10.13 -9.10 1.64
C MET A 26 10.03 -9.02 0.10
N PRO A 27 8.87 -8.62 -0.44
CA PRO A 27 8.75 -8.27 -1.86
C PRO A 27 9.85 -7.31 -2.29
N LYS A 28 10.35 -7.45 -3.53
CA LYS A 28 11.52 -6.70 -4.01
C LYS A 28 11.38 -5.19 -3.84
N ASP A 29 10.17 -4.68 -4.08
CA ASP A 29 9.86 -3.24 -3.99
C ASP A 29 10.02 -2.70 -2.56
N PHE A 30 9.94 -3.58 -1.54
CA PHE A 30 10.11 -3.21 -0.13
C PHE A 30 11.52 -3.47 0.41
N GLN A 31 12.33 -4.32 -0.21
CA GLN A 31 13.62 -4.69 0.37
C GLN A 31 14.55 -3.47 0.52
N ASN A 32 15.00 -3.22 1.76
CA ASN A 32 15.95 -2.16 2.09
C ASN A 32 15.45 -0.76 1.69
N SER A 33 14.22 -0.45 2.09
CA SER A 33 13.54 0.78 1.72
C SER A 33 12.77 1.40 2.88
N ASP A 34 12.63 2.72 2.82
CA ASP A 34 11.87 3.51 3.77
C ASP A 34 10.59 4.03 3.14
N TRP A 35 9.51 3.88 3.89
CA TRP A 35 8.16 4.24 3.51
C TRP A 35 7.54 5.12 4.57
N LEU A 36 6.56 5.89 4.14
CA LEU A 36 5.73 6.70 4.99
C LEU A 36 4.28 6.24 4.79
N ASP A 37 3.71 5.74 5.87
CA ASP A 37 2.34 5.28 5.99
C ASP A 37 1.44 6.38 6.56
N ASN A 38 0.20 6.42 6.10
CA ASN A 38 -0.74 7.46 6.49
C ASN A 38 -1.25 7.35 7.93
N ILE A 39 -1.19 6.17 8.55
CA ILE A 39 -1.67 5.92 9.91
C ILE A 39 -0.50 5.64 10.86
N ARG A 40 0.45 4.81 10.44
CA ARG A 40 1.56 4.28 11.25
C ARG A 40 2.84 5.12 11.12
N GLY A 41 2.87 6.08 10.20
CA GLY A 41 4.02 6.95 10.02
C GLY A 41 5.19 6.24 9.33
N ASN A 42 6.40 6.41 9.85
CA ASN A 42 7.60 5.88 9.19
C ASN A 42 7.67 4.35 9.32
N ILE A 43 7.86 3.69 8.18
CA ILE A 43 8.06 2.24 8.10
C ILE A 43 9.37 1.97 7.38
N THR A 44 10.21 1.12 7.96
CA THR A 44 11.45 0.66 7.32
C THR A 44 11.38 -0.83 7.08
N PHE A 45 11.65 -1.23 5.84
CA PHE A 45 11.70 -2.62 5.42
C PHE A 45 13.15 -3.03 5.12
N THR A 46 13.53 -4.20 5.57
CA THR A 46 14.76 -4.90 5.20
C THR A 46 14.40 -6.13 4.36
N THR A 47 15.37 -7.00 4.07
CA THR A 47 15.10 -8.26 3.36
C THR A 47 14.10 -9.17 4.06
N TRP A 48 13.97 -9.13 5.39
CA TRP A 48 13.12 -10.08 6.14
C TRP A 48 12.29 -9.44 7.27
N LYS A 49 12.46 -8.13 7.51
CA LYS A 49 11.84 -7.40 8.62
C LYS A 49 11.15 -6.11 8.17
N MET A 50 10.02 -5.80 8.80
CA MET A 50 9.34 -4.51 8.76
C MET A 50 9.42 -3.90 10.17
N SER A 51 9.71 -2.61 10.26
CA SER A 51 9.81 -1.86 11.53
C SER A 51 9.06 -0.53 11.44
N GLY A 52 8.55 -0.04 12.57
CA GLY A 52 7.82 1.23 12.68
C GLY A 52 6.31 1.13 12.43
N TRP A 53 5.85 0.08 11.75
CA TRP A 53 4.43 -0.26 11.73
C TRP A 53 4.07 -0.89 13.06
N GLY A 54 3.37 -0.20 13.96
CA GLY A 54 3.15 -0.73 15.31
C GLY A 54 1.80 -0.44 15.95
N PHE A 55 1.53 -1.21 17.01
CA PHE A 55 0.39 -1.05 17.89
C PHE A 55 0.80 -1.17 19.36
N LYS A 56 -0.12 -0.84 20.26
CA LYS A 56 0.05 -1.01 21.70
C LYS A 56 -0.94 -2.05 22.21
N SER A 57 -0.45 -3.12 22.82
CA SER A 57 -1.31 -4.13 23.45
C SER A 57 -2.09 -3.55 24.63
N VAL A 58 -3.11 -4.25 25.12
CA VAL A 58 -3.90 -3.77 26.28
C VAL A 58 -3.10 -3.66 27.59
N VAL A 59 -2.03 -4.45 27.74
CA VAL A 59 -1.03 -4.31 28.83
C VAL A 59 0.03 -3.23 28.60
N GLY A 60 -0.06 -2.50 27.49
CA GLY A 60 0.79 -1.35 27.19
C GLY A 60 2.12 -1.64 26.51
N THR A 61 2.39 -2.89 26.12
CA THR A 61 3.57 -3.25 25.33
C THR A 61 3.44 -2.69 23.92
N VAL A 62 4.48 -2.01 23.44
CA VAL A 62 4.58 -1.54 22.05
C VAL A 62 5.16 -2.65 21.19
N ILE A 63 4.49 -2.94 20.08
CA ILE A 63 4.87 -3.97 19.12
C ILE A 63 4.94 -3.30 17.75
N ASP A 64 6.15 -3.11 17.25
CA ASP A 64 6.46 -2.33 16.04
C ASP A 64 7.49 -2.99 15.13
N GLU A 65 7.96 -4.18 15.49
CA GLU A 65 8.93 -4.97 14.72
C GLU A 65 8.34 -6.31 14.30
N TRP A 66 8.45 -6.60 13.00
CA TRP A 66 7.81 -7.75 12.37
C TRP A 66 8.75 -8.47 11.44
N GLU A 67 8.76 -9.80 11.49
CA GLU A 67 9.42 -10.63 10.50
C GLU A 67 8.40 -11.21 9.52
N ILE A 68 8.86 -11.43 8.30
CA ILE A 68 8.03 -12.05 7.26
C ILE A 68 7.87 -13.55 7.49
N VAL A 69 6.64 -14.02 7.38
CA VAL A 69 6.30 -15.44 7.52
C VAL A 69 5.95 -16.04 6.17
N ASP A 70 5.22 -15.30 5.33
CA ASP A 70 4.79 -15.76 4.01
C ASP A 70 4.54 -14.57 3.06
N ASN A 71 4.98 -14.72 1.81
CA ASN A 71 4.79 -13.78 0.71
C ASN A 71 4.38 -14.47 -0.62
N VAL A 72 4.05 -15.76 -0.59
CA VAL A 72 3.80 -16.58 -1.79
C VAL A 72 2.67 -16.00 -2.63
N ASN A 73 1.69 -15.36 -1.97
CA ASN A 73 0.54 -14.73 -2.60
C ASN A 73 0.72 -13.23 -2.86
N PHE A 74 1.91 -12.66 -2.67
CA PHE A 74 2.12 -11.22 -2.84
C PHE A 74 2.01 -10.81 -4.32
N GLU A 75 2.76 -11.45 -5.21
CA GLU A 75 2.76 -11.09 -6.64
C GLU A 75 1.41 -11.35 -7.33
N SER A 76 0.68 -12.37 -6.88
CA SER A 76 -0.59 -12.76 -7.49
C SER A 76 -1.82 -12.08 -6.89
N LYS A 77 -1.77 -11.73 -5.60
CA LYS A 77 -2.94 -11.28 -4.84
C LYS A 77 -2.66 -10.15 -3.84
N GLY A 78 -1.42 -9.70 -3.71
CA GLY A 78 -1.02 -8.60 -2.82
C GLY A 78 -0.82 -8.97 -1.35
N TYR A 79 -0.95 -10.24 -0.96
CA TYR A 79 -0.91 -10.60 0.45
C TYR A 79 0.51 -10.75 1.01
N LEU A 80 0.72 -10.17 2.19
CA LEU A 80 1.93 -10.28 2.99
C LEU A 80 1.55 -10.66 4.43
N ALA A 81 2.12 -11.77 4.93
CA ALA A 81 1.90 -12.24 6.29
C ALA A 81 3.17 -12.04 7.14
N LEU A 82 2.98 -11.45 8.31
CA LEU A 82 4.06 -11.01 9.18
C LEU A 82 3.79 -11.43 10.63
N ARG A 83 4.86 -11.72 11.38
CA ARG A 83 4.83 -12.06 12.82
C ARG A 83 5.63 -11.05 13.61
N SER A 84 5.15 -10.67 14.78
CA SER A 84 5.86 -9.77 15.69
C SER A 84 7.13 -10.43 16.26
N LEU A 85 8.24 -9.69 16.28
CA LEU A 85 9.45 -10.10 17.00
C LEU A 85 9.33 -9.93 18.51
N THR A 86 8.46 -9.02 18.96
CA THR A 86 8.17 -8.76 20.37
C THR A 86 6.88 -9.46 20.79
N THR A 87 6.93 -10.18 21.90
CA THR A 87 5.74 -10.76 22.55
C THR A 87 5.26 -9.91 23.71
N PHE A 88 3.99 -10.03 24.08
CA PHE A 88 3.44 -9.43 25.32
C PHE A 88 2.86 -10.49 26.24
N LYS A 89 2.73 -10.17 27.54
CA LYS A 89 2.21 -11.09 28.55
C LYS A 89 0.90 -10.59 29.14
N GLU A 90 -0.09 -11.46 29.17
CA GLU A 90 -1.41 -11.19 29.73
C GLU A 90 -1.94 -12.45 30.43
N GLN A 91 -2.41 -12.34 31.67
CA GLN A 91 -2.92 -13.47 32.45
C GLN A 91 -1.97 -14.69 32.49
N ASN A 92 -0.67 -14.47 32.68
CA ASN A 92 0.40 -15.48 32.65
C ASN A 92 0.62 -16.21 31.31
N LYS A 93 -0.02 -15.75 30.23
CA LYS A 93 0.18 -16.23 28.87
C LYS A 93 1.11 -15.30 28.11
N THR A 94 1.91 -15.86 27.20
CA THR A 94 2.76 -15.08 26.29
C THR A 94 2.13 -15.10 24.91
N TRP A 95 1.95 -13.93 24.31
CA TRP A 95 1.24 -13.76 23.05
C TRP A 95 2.17 -13.29 21.94
N TYR A 96 2.09 -13.96 20.79
CA TYR A 96 2.64 -13.52 19.51
C TYR A 96 1.56 -12.80 18.72
N SER A 97 1.95 -11.77 17.98
CA SER A 97 1.05 -11.01 17.12
C SER A 97 1.34 -11.30 15.66
N TYR A 98 0.31 -11.34 14.84
CA TYR A 98 0.41 -11.58 13.41
C TYR A 98 -0.45 -10.57 12.66
N VAL A 99 0.07 -10.06 11.55
CA VAL A 99 -0.66 -9.16 10.66
C VAL A 99 -0.70 -9.73 9.25
N CYS A 100 -1.87 -9.63 8.63
CA CYS A 100 -2.05 -9.87 7.21
C CYS A 100 -2.37 -8.56 6.50
N LEU A 101 -1.50 -8.15 5.58
CA LEU A 101 -1.68 -6.96 4.75
C LEU A 101 -1.98 -7.38 3.32
N ASN A 102 -2.96 -6.74 2.68
CA ASN A 102 -3.26 -6.93 1.26
C ASN A 102 -2.96 -5.64 0.51
N PHE A 103 -1.88 -5.65 -0.28
CA PHE A 103 -1.37 -4.53 -1.03
C PHE A 103 -1.90 -4.51 -2.47
N THR A 104 -2.26 -3.32 -2.94
CA THR A 104 -2.41 -3.03 -4.36
C THR A 104 -1.42 -1.95 -4.74
N LYS A 105 -0.56 -2.28 -5.69
CA LYS A 105 0.40 -1.33 -6.26
C LYS A 105 -0.35 -0.22 -6.98
N VAL A 106 0.01 1.03 -6.66
CA VAL A 106 -0.57 2.21 -7.30
C VAL A 106 0.44 2.85 -8.24
N THR A 107 1.67 3.01 -7.78
CA THR A 107 2.85 3.35 -8.59
C THR A 107 4.03 2.50 -8.13
N ASP A 108 5.21 2.65 -8.74
CA ASP A 108 6.45 2.05 -8.22
C ASP A 108 6.89 2.64 -6.86
N PHE A 109 6.27 3.75 -6.44
CA PHE A 109 6.62 4.51 -5.24
C PHE A 109 5.45 4.63 -4.26
N SER A 110 4.31 3.99 -4.54
CA SER A 110 3.13 4.06 -3.69
C SER A 110 2.26 2.81 -3.78
N TYR A 111 1.71 2.42 -2.63
CA TYR A 111 0.78 1.32 -2.49
C TYR A 111 -0.42 1.78 -1.69
N MET A 112 -1.60 1.23 -2.02
CA MET A 112 -2.72 1.17 -1.11
C MET A 112 -2.80 -0.22 -0.50
N TYR A 113 -3.28 -0.36 0.74
CA TYR A 113 -3.45 -1.66 1.35
C TYR A 113 -4.57 -1.72 2.38
N TYR A 114 -4.95 -2.95 2.72
CA TYR A 114 -5.92 -3.26 3.77
C TYR A 114 -5.31 -4.16 4.84
N GLN A 115 -5.72 -3.96 6.09
CA GLN A 115 -5.46 -4.87 7.20
C GLN A 115 -6.58 -5.90 7.24
N VAL A 116 -6.24 -7.16 6.97
CA VAL A 116 -7.24 -8.21 6.64
C VAL A 116 -7.83 -8.88 7.88
N ASN A 117 -7.26 -8.64 9.05
CA ASN A 117 -7.71 -9.25 10.29
C ASN A 117 -8.94 -8.54 10.89
N GLU A 118 -9.64 -9.26 11.77
CA GLU A 118 -10.67 -8.65 12.60
C GLU A 118 -10.03 -7.80 13.72
N PRO A 119 -10.75 -6.81 14.27
CA PRO A 119 -10.33 -6.11 15.48
C PRO A 119 -10.06 -7.09 16.63
N GLU A 120 -8.85 -7.03 17.20
CA GLU A 120 -8.42 -7.91 18.29
C GLU A 120 -8.47 -7.16 19.63
N PRO A 121 -9.31 -7.59 20.59
CA PRO A 121 -9.40 -6.96 21.89
C PRO A 121 -8.07 -6.85 22.64
N LEU A 122 -7.21 -7.87 22.60
CA LEU A 122 -5.89 -7.84 23.26
C LEU A 122 -4.91 -6.86 22.60
N ALA A 123 -5.22 -6.42 21.39
CA ALA A 123 -4.51 -5.40 20.63
C ALA A 123 -5.13 -3.99 20.74
N GLY A 124 -6.05 -3.79 21.69
CA GLY A 124 -6.76 -2.52 21.82
C GLY A 124 -7.72 -2.23 20.66
N GLY A 125 -8.17 -3.27 19.94
CA GLY A 125 -9.07 -3.15 18.79
C GLY A 125 -8.36 -2.97 17.45
N ASP A 126 -7.02 -3.05 17.39
CA ASP A 126 -6.29 -3.08 16.13
C ASP A 126 -6.58 -4.37 15.33
N ARG A 127 -6.56 -4.28 14.00
CA ARG A 127 -6.84 -5.40 13.08
C ARG A 127 -5.61 -6.29 12.94
N ILE A 128 -5.35 -7.10 13.96
CA ILE A 128 -4.28 -8.09 14.02
C ILE A 128 -4.81 -9.42 14.58
N LYS A 129 -3.99 -10.45 14.62
CA LYS A 129 -4.29 -11.68 15.36
C LYS A 129 -3.26 -11.92 16.45
N VAL A 130 -3.68 -12.53 17.56
CA VAL A 130 -2.78 -12.92 18.64
C VAL A 130 -2.93 -14.40 18.99
N PHE A 131 -1.80 -15.06 19.25
CA PHE A 131 -1.76 -16.49 19.61
C PHE A 131 -0.78 -16.76 20.76
N GLU A 132 -1.15 -17.67 21.66
CA GLU A 132 -0.38 -18.02 22.88
C GLU A 132 0.91 -18.81 22.60
N ARG A 133 1.03 -19.38 21.41
CA ARG A 133 2.21 -20.12 20.94
C ARG A 133 2.41 -19.83 19.47
N ASP A 134 3.62 -20.07 18.98
CA ASP A 134 3.95 -20.15 17.55
C ASP A 134 3.30 -21.39 16.89
N ASN A 135 1.99 -21.55 17.07
CA ASN A 135 1.17 -22.66 16.61
C ASN A 135 0.52 -22.39 15.25
N LEU A 136 0.70 -21.19 14.69
CA LEU A 136 0.26 -20.92 13.34
C LEU A 136 1.25 -21.53 12.37
N THR A 137 0.77 -22.54 11.63
CA THR A 137 1.58 -23.26 10.64
C THR A 137 1.21 -22.89 9.21
N SER A 138 0.19 -22.07 8.99
CA SER A 138 -0.28 -21.74 7.64
C SER A 138 -0.62 -20.27 7.41
N PHE A 139 -0.37 -19.80 6.18
CA PHE A 139 -0.80 -18.50 5.67
C PHE A 139 -2.30 -18.24 5.91
N THR A 140 -3.15 -19.25 5.75
CA THR A 140 -4.60 -19.14 5.93
C THR A 140 -5.01 -18.82 7.37
N ASP A 141 -4.22 -19.27 8.35
CA ASP A 141 -4.49 -18.95 9.75
C ASP A 141 -4.18 -17.50 10.08
N ILE A 142 -3.23 -16.87 9.37
CA ILE A 142 -2.90 -15.45 9.49
C ILE A 142 -3.88 -14.63 8.64
N CYS A 143 -3.94 -14.93 7.35
CA CYS A 143 -4.71 -14.24 6.32
C CYS A 143 -6.07 -14.90 6.06
N ASN A 144 -7.00 -14.83 7.02
CA ASN A 144 -8.36 -15.31 6.76
C ASN A 144 -9.10 -14.33 5.83
N THR A 145 -9.35 -14.74 4.59
CA THR A 145 -9.96 -13.90 3.54
C THR A 145 -11.49 -13.85 3.59
N SER A 146 -12.15 -14.48 4.56
CA SER A 146 -13.63 -14.45 4.67
C SER A 146 -14.17 -13.14 5.22
N ILE A 147 -13.30 -12.21 5.61
CA ILE A 147 -13.65 -10.94 6.25
C ILE A 147 -13.93 -9.88 5.18
N VAL A 148 -15.08 -9.22 5.28
CA VAL A 148 -15.41 -8.07 4.43
C VAL A 148 -14.89 -6.81 5.11
N ILE A 149 -13.70 -6.38 4.71
CA ILE A 149 -13.12 -5.12 5.17
C ILE A 149 -13.90 -3.98 4.50
N PRO A 150 -14.39 -2.98 5.25
CA PRO A 150 -15.00 -1.82 4.64
C PRO A 150 -14.02 -1.16 3.67
N GLN A 151 -14.39 -1.07 2.39
CA GLN A 151 -13.48 -0.65 1.33
C GLN A 151 -12.92 0.76 1.59
N GLN A 152 -13.70 1.65 2.23
CA GLN A 152 -13.24 2.99 2.59
C GLN A 152 -12.09 3.02 3.61
N GLU A 153 -11.79 1.93 4.32
CA GLU A 153 -10.72 1.85 5.35
C GLU A 153 -9.35 1.49 4.76
N PHE A 154 -9.11 1.78 3.48
CA PHE A 154 -7.79 1.57 2.89
C PHE A 154 -6.75 2.51 3.51
N SER A 155 -5.55 1.97 3.69
CA SER A 155 -4.36 2.72 4.06
C SER A 155 -3.50 2.94 2.82
N VAL A 156 -2.57 3.90 2.89
CA VAL A 156 -1.58 4.12 1.83
C VAL A 156 -0.20 4.21 2.45
N MET A 157 0.78 3.80 1.66
CA MET A 157 2.16 4.08 1.95
C MET A 157 2.86 4.60 0.70
N VAL A 158 3.76 5.56 0.92
CA VAL A 158 4.54 6.20 -0.14
C VAL A 158 6.02 6.10 0.20
N ARG A 159 6.86 5.94 -0.81
CA ARG A 159 8.29 5.81 -0.61
C ARG A 159 8.89 7.15 -0.15
N LYS A 160 9.85 7.10 0.78
CA LYS A 160 10.51 8.28 1.37
C LYS A 160 11.78 8.73 0.63
N ASP A 161 12.06 8.15 -0.52
CA ASP A 161 13.25 8.49 -1.29
C ASP A 161 13.09 9.83 -2.02
N ASN A 162 14.11 10.22 -2.78
CA ASN A 162 14.13 11.47 -3.54
C ASN A 162 13.16 11.48 -4.73
N GLU A 163 12.28 10.49 -4.85
CA GLU A 163 11.35 10.27 -5.96
C GLU A 163 9.91 10.55 -5.53
N ILE A 164 9.70 11.34 -4.47
CA ILE A 164 8.37 11.65 -3.92
C ILE A 164 7.41 12.24 -4.95
N ASP A 165 7.90 12.96 -5.96
CA ASP A 165 7.06 13.47 -7.06
C ASP A 165 6.47 12.37 -7.95
N LYS A 166 7.05 11.16 -7.95
CA LYS A 166 6.58 10.02 -8.75
C LYS A 166 5.41 9.27 -8.11
N ILE A 167 4.99 9.63 -6.89
CA ILE A 167 3.82 9.05 -6.23
C ILE A 167 2.50 9.58 -6.79
N ARG A 168 2.56 10.69 -7.53
CA ARG A 168 1.39 11.41 -8.03
C ARG A 168 0.64 10.56 -9.05
N THR A 169 -0.66 10.43 -8.83
CA THR A 169 -1.58 9.77 -9.76
C THR A 169 -2.61 10.76 -10.28
N ARG A 170 -3.26 10.39 -11.38
CA ARG A 170 -4.38 11.17 -11.89
C ARG A 170 -5.51 11.18 -10.86
N CYS A 171 -5.95 12.35 -10.46
CA CYS A 171 -7.12 12.54 -9.62
C CYS A 171 -8.37 11.93 -10.30
N PRO A 172 -9.33 11.42 -9.51
CA PRO A 172 -10.52 10.79 -10.07
C PRO A 172 -11.42 11.82 -10.75
N ASP A 173 -12.22 11.37 -11.72
CA ASP A 173 -12.99 12.25 -12.63
C ASP A 173 -13.94 13.22 -11.91
N GLN A 174 -14.43 12.83 -10.74
CA GLN A 174 -15.29 13.63 -9.88
C GLN A 174 -14.59 14.91 -9.42
N LEU A 175 -13.27 14.85 -9.25
CA LEU A 175 -12.43 15.95 -8.79
C LEU A 175 -11.87 16.80 -9.92
N LEU A 176 -11.81 16.30 -11.16
CA LEU A 176 -11.17 16.98 -12.30
C LEU A 176 -11.98 18.18 -12.85
N ARG A 177 -12.19 19.16 -11.99
CA ARG A 177 -12.95 20.39 -12.24
C ARG A 177 -12.30 21.56 -11.53
N LYS A 178 -12.77 22.76 -11.89
CA LYS A 178 -12.57 23.98 -11.11
C LYS A 178 -13.84 24.25 -10.32
N PHE A 179 -13.70 24.42 -9.01
CA PHE A 179 -14.79 24.68 -8.09
C PHE A 179 -14.64 26.04 -7.40
N ASP A 180 -15.71 26.81 -7.27
CA ASP A 180 -15.80 27.77 -6.16
C ASP A 180 -16.21 27.00 -4.90
N TYR A 181 -15.38 27.04 -3.87
CA TYR A 181 -15.62 26.34 -2.62
C TYR A 181 -16.00 27.27 -1.47
N ARG A 182 -16.85 26.75 -0.59
CA ARG A 182 -17.17 27.32 0.72
C ARG A 182 -16.77 26.33 1.78
N TYR A 183 -16.18 26.82 2.86
CA TYR A 183 -15.69 26.01 3.96
C TYR A 183 -16.74 25.95 5.05
N TYR A 184 -17.03 24.76 5.61
CA TYR A 184 -17.81 24.64 6.83
C TYR A 184 -17.22 23.62 7.80
N THR A 185 -17.39 23.90 9.09
CA THR A 185 -17.02 23.03 10.20
C THR A 185 -18.19 22.13 10.62
N SER A 186 -17.95 21.24 11.57
CA SER A 186 -18.97 20.31 12.10
C SER A 186 -20.20 21.00 12.73
N ASP A 187 -20.09 22.28 13.08
CA ASP A 187 -21.19 23.14 13.54
C ASP A 187 -21.98 23.81 12.39
N HIS A 188 -21.65 23.48 11.13
CA HIS A 188 -22.19 24.08 9.91
C HIS A 188 -21.93 25.60 9.76
N THR A 189 -20.95 26.15 10.48
CA THR A 189 -20.54 27.54 10.29
C THR A 189 -19.84 27.72 8.93
N LEU A 190 -20.46 28.46 8.02
CA LEU A 190 -19.92 28.74 6.69
C LEU A 190 -18.88 29.87 6.73
N SER A 191 -17.75 29.64 6.06
CA SER A 191 -16.70 30.59 5.76
C SER A 191 -16.37 30.55 4.27
N CYS A 192 -15.61 31.54 3.78
CA CYS A 192 -15.22 31.61 2.38
C CYS A 192 -16.44 31.66 1.45
N THR A 193 -17.35 32.59 1.75
CA THR A 193 -18.59 32.82 0.99
C THR A 193 -18.41 33.77 -0.19
N GLN A 194 -17.25 34.43 -0.27
CA GLN A 194 -16.83 35.31 -1.37
C GLN A 194 -16.64 34.50 -2.68
N THR A 195 -16.67 35.14 -3.84
CA THR A 195 -16.30 34.51 -5.11
C THR A 195 -14.78 34.43 -5.27
N GLY A 196 -14.28 33.47 -6.07
CA GLY A 196 -12.84 33.34 -6.35
C GLY A 196 -12.08 32.42 -5.41
N ASN A 197 -12.78 31.77 -4.47
CA ASN A 197 -12.26 30.67 -3.64
C ASN A 197 -12.14 29.42 -4.51
N LEU A 198 -11.15 29.45 -5.39
CA LEU A 198 -10.97 28.44 -6.42
C LEU A 198 -10.29 27.21 -5.85
N TRP A 199 -10.92 26.05 -6.02
CA TRP A 199 -10.28 24.74 -5.95
C TRP A 199 -10.09 24.23 -7.38
N ASP A 200 -8.84 24.17 -7.82
CA ASP A 200 -8.45 23.80 -9.18
C ASP A 200 -7.76 22.43 -9.20
N VAL A 201 -8.37 21.47 -9.90
CA VAL A 201 -7.78 20.16 -10.22
C VAL A 201 -7.77 19.93 -11.74
N CYS A 202 -8.14 20.95 -12.52
CA CYS A 202 -8.14 20.88 -13.98
C CYS A 202 -6.77 21.20 -14.58
N THR A 203 -6.09 22.18 -14.00
CA THR A 203 -4.82 22.69 -14.55
C THR A 203 -3.73 21.63 -14.48
N ASP A 204 -3.64 20.91 -13.36
CA ASP A 204 -2.82 19.72 -13.20
C ASP A 204 -3.73 18.59 -12.72
N LYS A 205 -3.89 17.55 -13.55
CA LYS A 205 -4.80 16.44 -13.26
C LYS A 205 -4.30 15.52 -12.15
N THR A 206 -3.12 15.77 -11.59
CA THR A 206 -2.51 14.99 -10.51
C THR A 206 -2.46 15.74 -9.18
N MET A 207 -2.84 17.01 -9.17
CA MET A 207 -2.71 17.90 -8.02
C MET A 207 -3.91 18.83 -7.89
N MET A 208 -4.28 19.10 -6.64
CA MET A 208 -5.27 20.07 -6.25
C MET A 208 -4.59 21.35 -5.79
N LYS A 209 -5.13 22.50 -6.22
CA LYS A 209 -4.71 23.83 -5.77
C LYS A 209 -5.89 24.61 -5.20
N PHE A 210 -5.70 25.20 -4.03
CA PHE A 210 -6.69 26.03 -3.34
C PHE A 210 -6.24 27.48 -3.32
N ASN A 211 -7.10 28.42 -3.72
CA ASN A 211 -6.77 29.84 -3.74
C ASN A 211 -6.91 30.49 -2.35
N TYR A 212 -5.81 30.46 -1.58
CA TYR A 212 -5.80 31.03 -0.24
C TYR A 212 -5.82 32.56 -0.19
N THR A 213 -5.56 33.23 -1.32
CA THR A 213 -5.69 34.69 -1.41
C THR A 213 -7.14 35.12 -1.25
N ALA A 214 -8.10 34.32 -1.75
CA ALA A 214 -9.53 34.58 -1.62
C ALA A 214 -10.13 33.99 -0.32
N CYS A 215 -9.57 32.86 0.15
CA CYS A 215 -10.03 32.16 1.35
C CYS A 215 -8.84 31.65 2.18
N ASN A 216 -8.57 32.29 3.32
CA ASN A 216 -7.44 31.93 4.19
C ASN A 216 -7.66 30.67 5.04
N LYS A 217 -8.66 29.83 4.72
CA LYS A 217 -8.92 28.59 5.43
C LYS A 217 -8.04 27.48 4.88
N THR A 218 -7.43 26.72 5.80
CA THR A 218 -6.63 25.54 5.48
C THR A 218 -7.52 24.44 4.90
N MET A 219 -7.29 24.15 3.63
CA MET A 219 -7.92 23.09 2.83
C MET A 219 -6.95 21.93 2.67
N ALA A 220 -7.48 20.70 2.66
CA ALA A 220 -6.68 19.47 2.61
C ALA A 220 -5.55 19.42 3.64
N PHE A 221 -5.71 20.15 4.74
CA PHE A 221 -4.71 20.29 5.82
C PHE A 221 -3.31 20.66 5.30
N SER A 222 -3.23 21.54 4.30
CA SER A 222 -2.00 22.11 3.73
C SER A 222 -1.90 23.60 3.98
N ASN A 223 -0.71 24.09 4.34
CA ASN A 223 -0.39 25.51 4.47
C ASN A 223 -0.21 26.18 3.11
N LYS A 224 0.35 25.47 2.12
CA LYS A 224 0.53 26.01 0.76
C LYS A 224 -0.74 25.92 -0.09
N GLY A 225 -1.76 25.17 0.36
CA GLY A 225 -2.98 24.94 -0.40
C GLY A 225 -2.76 24.04 -1.61
N GLU A 226 -1.82 23.10 -1.49
CA GLU A 226 -1.54 22.09 -2.53
C GLU A 226 -1.74 20.69 -1.96
N ALA A 227 -2.31 19.79 -2.75
CA ALA A 227 -2.42 18.37 -2.38
C ALA A 227 -2.33 17.48 -3.61
N TRP A 228 -1.51 16.44 -3.57
CA TRP A 228 -1.29 15.53 -4.70
C TRP A 228 -2.18 14.31 -4.58
N CYS A 229 -2.88 13.93 -5.65
CA CYS A 229 -3.63 12.68 -5.68
C CYS A 229 -2.66 11.50 -5.66
N ILE A 230 -2.87 10.55 -4.74
CA ILE A 230 -1.99 9.37 -4.64
C ILE A 230 -2.75 8.07 -4.84
N ALA A 231 -3.95 7.91 -4.31
CA ALA A 231 -4.78 6.73 -4.52
C ALA A 231 -6.26 7.08 -4.38
N SER A 232 -7.11 6.39 -5.14
CA SER A 232 -8.56 6.54 -5.05
C SER A 232 -9.28 5.21 -5.17
N ILE A 233 -10.38 5.09 -4.46
CA ILE A 233 -11.34 4.00 -4.62
C ILE A 233 -12.75 4.57 -4.71
N ARG A 234 -13.62 3.84 -5.41
CA ARG A 234 -15.05 4.16 -5.47
C ARG A 234 -15.84 3.12 -4.72
N VAL A 235 -16.61 3.55 -3.72
CA VAL A 235 -17.48 2.69 -2.93
C VAL A 235 -18.89 3.25 -3.04
N ASN A 236 -19.78 2.52 -3.70
CA ASN A 236 -21.13 2.97 -4.05
C ASN A 236 -21.10 4.29 -4.86
N ALA A 237 -21.72 5.35 -4.32
CA ALA A 237 -21.79 6.67 -4.95
C ALA A 237 -20.59 7.57 -4.63
N ASP A 238 -19.85 7.27 -3.56
CA ASP A 238 -18.74 8.09 -3.08
C ASP A 238 -17.40 7.60 -3.66
N THR A 239 -16.53 8.56 -3.94
CA THR A 239 -15.12 8.33 -4.26
C THR A 239 -14.27 8.85 -3.13
N TYR A 240 -13.45 7.96 -2.57
CA TYR A 240 -12.51 8.25 -1.50
C TYR A 240 -11.14 8.40 -2.13
N THR A 241 -10.53 9.55 -1.94
CA THR A 241 -9.23 9.89 -2.51
C THR A 241 -8.28 10.24 -1.40
N MET A 242 -7.20 9.47 -1.29
CA MET A 242 -6.09 9.87 -0.47
C MET A 242 -5.24 10.87 -1.25
N VAL A 243 -4.93 11.99 -0.61
CA VAL A 243 -4.02 13.00 -1.13
C VAL A 243 -2.84 13.20 -0.20
N TYR A 244 -1.70 13.56 -0.79
CA TYR A 244 -0.45 13.87 -0.11
C TYR A 244 -0.24 15.39 -0.03
N ASN A 245 0.03 15.91 1.16
CA ASN A 245 0.40 17.30 1.35
C ASN A 245 1.93 17.47 1.13
N PRO A 246 2.37 18.25 0.13
CA PRO A 246 3.78 18.44 -0.18
C PRO A 246 4.46 19.57 0.62
N ASP A 247 3.82 20.11 1.66
CA ASP A 247 4.44 21.11 2.54
C ASP A 247 5.75 20.58 3.13
N ASP A 248 6.76 21.44 3.28
CA ASP A 248 8.07 21.02 3.79
C ASP A 248 7.97 20.52 5.24
N VAL A 249 7.04 21.09 6.00
CA VAL A 249 6.76 20.75 7.40
C VAL A 249 5.25 20.61 7.59
N VAL A 250 4.87 19.54 8.29
CA VAL A 250 3.53 19.36 8.84
C VAL A 250 3.64 19.24 10.37
N ASP A 251 2.60 19.65 11.09
CA ASP A 251 2.58 19.68 12.56
C ASP A 251 1.74 18.55 13.18
N ASP A 252 1.10 17.72 12.36
CA ASP A 252 0.15 16.67 12.74
C ASP A 252 -0.95 17.16 13.69
N ASN A 253 -1.24 18.46 13.62
CA ASN A 253 -2.28 19.12 14.38
C ASN A 253 -3.17 19.89 13.42
N ASN A 254 -2.68 20.93 12.77
CA ASN A 254 -3.44 21.74 11.81
C ASN A 254 -3.16 21.37 10.36
N THR A 255 -2.00 20.79 10.13
CA THR A 255 -1.52 20.30 8.85
C THR A 255 -1.16 18.84 8.97
N PHE A 256 -1.46 18.08 7.93
CA PHE A 256 -1.24 16.64 7.92
C PHE A 256 -0.62 16.23 6.60
N ARG A 257 0.24 15.23 6.67
CA ARG A 257 0.93 14.71 5.48
C ARG A 257 -0.01 14.02 4.49
N PHE A 258 -1.09 13.43 5.00
CA PHE A 258 -2.12 12.78 4.21
C PHE A 258 -3.49 13.33 4.57
N THR A 259 -4.38 13.33 3.59
CA THR A 259 -5.78 13.68 3.77
C THR A 259 -6.65 12.75 2.93
N CYS A 260 -7.73 12.24 3.50
CA CYS A 260 -8.77 11.57 2.74
C CYS A 260 -9.88 12.54 2.36
N ILE A 261 -10.24 12.55 1.08
CA ILE A 261 -11.33 13.34 0.51
C ILE A 261 -12.44 12.39 0.05
N ALA A 262 -13.67 12.60 0.52
CA ALA A 262 -14.85 11.89 0.02
C ALA A 262 -15.72 12.83 -0.81
N ILE A 263 -16.04 12.42 -2.04
CA ILE A 263 -16.86 13.18 -2.98
C ILE A 263 -17.71 12.24 -3.84
N ALA A 264 -18.99 12.57 -4.07
CA ALA A 264 -19.84 11.83 -5.00
C ALA A 264 -19.90 12.53 -6.38
N VAL A 265 -20.23 11.74 -7.42
CA VAL A 265 -20.15 12.12 -8.85
C VAL A 265 -20.85 13.44 -9.18
N ASP A 266 -21.94 13.75 -8.48
CA ASP A 266 -22.73 14.96 -8.68
C ASP A 266 -22.94 15.79 -7.41
N SER A 267 -22.21 15.48 -6.33
CA SER A 267 -22.37 16.16 -5.05
C SER A 267 -21.86 17.60 -5.12
N ILE A 268 -22.66 18.53 -4.59
CA ILE A 268 -22.18 19.89 -4.26
C ILE A 268 -21.41 19.90 -2.94
N GLU A 269 -21.19 18.74 -2.33
CA GLU A 269 -20.49 18.60 -1.07
C GLU A 269 -19.32 17.62 -1.20
N ALA A 270 -18.24 17.94 -0.50
CA ALA A 270 -17.13 17.04 -0.26
C ALA A 270 -16.73 17.15 1.21
N THR A 271 -16.22 16.05 1.78
CA THR A 271 -15.65 16.05 3.13
C THR A 271 -14.17 15.72 3.06
N MET A 272 -13.39 16.30 3.96
CA MET A 272 -11.97 15.96 4.14
C MET A 272 -11.70 15.56 5.58
N SER A 273 -10.86 14.54 5.73
CA SER A 273 -10.43 13.96 7.00
C SER A 273 -8.90 13.83 7.00
N PRO A 274 -8.20 14.23 8.07
CA PRO A 274 -6.75 14.11 8.15
C PRO A 274 -6.35 12.64 8.24
N GLN A 275 -5.20 12.31 7.65
CA GLN A 275 -4.53 11.00 7.68
C GLN A 275 -5.27 9.86 6.98
N PHE A 276 -6.53 9.58 7.32
CA PHE A 276 -7.29 8.46 6.80
C PHE A 276 -8.77 8.83 6.61
N CYS A 277 -9.48 7.99 5.85
CA CYS A 277 -10.91 8.15 5.68
C CYS A 277 -11.61 7.75 6.98
N GLY A 278 -12.41 8.66 7.55
CA GLY A 278 -13.10 8.38 8.80
C GLY A 278 -14.08 7.22 8.65
N VAL A 279 -14.30 6.47 9.74
CA VAL A 279 -15.31 5.41 9.78
C VAL A 279 -16.69 6.01 9.44
N ASN A 280 -17.35 5.47 8.41
CA ASN A 280 -18.61 5.96 7.85
C ASN A 280 -18.54 7.42 7.32
N GLN A 281 -17.37 7.90 6.92
CA GLN A 281 -17.26 9.14 6.16
C GLN A 281 -18.05 8.99 4.84
N THR A 282 -18.74 10.05 4.44
CA THR A 282 -19.43 10.16 3.14
C THR A 282 -19.13 11.54 2.55
N SER A 283 -19.59 11.83 1.34
CA SER A 283 -19.44 13.16 0.73
C SER A 283 -20.22 14.29 1.43
N TYR A 284 -21.16 13.96 2.30
CA TYR A 284 -22.07 14.92 2.97
C TYR A 284 -21.93 14.93 4.49
N SER A 285 -21.69 13.77 5.11
CA SER A 285 -21.65 13.66 6.57
C SER A 285 -20.27 13.95 7.14
N LEU A 286 -20.11 15.11 7.78
CA LEU A 286 -19.01 15.39 8.71
C LEU A 286 -19.21 14.64 10.02
N ARG A 287 -18.93 13.34 10.02
CA ARG A 287 -19.04 12.57 11.26
C ARG A 287 -17.72 12.63 12.02
N THR A 288 -17.67 13.37 13.13
CA THR A 288 -16.48 13.52 13.99
C THR A 288 -15.82 12.17 14.23
N ASP A 289 -14.58 11.98 13.80
CA ASP A 289 -13.76 10.87 14.29
C ASP A 289 -12.93 11.33 15.48
N THR A 290 -12.13 10.41 16.00
CA THR A 290 -11.30 10.52 17.19
C THR A 290 -10.28 11.67 17.16
N THR A 291 -10.00 12.27 15.99
CA THR A 291 -9.12 13.44 15.86
C THR A 291 -9.85 14.77 16.07
N GLY A 292 -11.19 14.76 16.00
CA GLY A 292 -12.03 15.96 16.11
C GLY A 292 -11.95 16.94 14.92
N LYS A 293 -11.09 16.68 13.94
CA LYS A 293 -10.83 17.61 12.82
C LYS A 293 -11.37 17.05 11.51
N LYS A 294 -12.55 17.50 11.11
CA LYS A 294 -13.10 17.26 9.77
C LYS A 294 -13.62 18.55 9.18
N VAL A 295 -13.46 18.69 7.88
CA VAL A 295 -13.90 19.89 7.17
C VAL A 295 -14.85 19.51 6.05
N GLY A 296 -15.94 20.25 5.97
CA GLY A 296 -16.94 20.11 4.93
C GLY A 296 -16.76 21.22 3.92
N ILE A 297 -17.04 20.90 2.67
CA ILE A 297 -16.83 21.80 1.56
C ILE A 297 -18.09 21.82 0.72
N GLN A 298 -18.67 22.99 0.56
CA GLN A 298 -19.76 23.21 -0.39
C GLN A 298 -19.19 23.80 -1.69
N LEU A 299 -19.59 23.24 -2.83
CA LEU A 299 -19.09 23.55 -4.17
C LEU A 299 -20.20 24.24 -4.95
N THR A 300 -19.97 25.50 -5.38
CA THR A 300 -21.04 26.36 -5.92
C THR A 300 -20.88 26.84 -7.36
N ASN A 301 -19.79 26.48 -8.04
CA ASN A 301 -19.65 26.60 -9.50
C ASN A 301 -18.78 25.44 -9.98
N ARG A 302 -19.11 24.81 -11.12
CA ARG A 302 -18.35 23.69 -11.66
C ARG A 302 -17.98 23.97 -13.11
N ILE A 303 -16.69 24.20 -13.37
CA ILE A 303 -16.16 24.24 -14.74
C ILE A 303 -15.40 22.93 -14.96
N LEU A 304 -15.89 22.10 -15.88
CA LEU A 304 -15.23 20.86 -16.26
C LEU A 304 -13.88 21.15 -16.92
N ALA A 305 -12.91 20.25 -16.72
CA ALA A 305 -11.70 20.28 -17.51
C ALA A 305 -12.08 20.22 -19.00
N SER A 306 -11.61 21.18 -19.78
CA SER A 306 -11.73 21.16 -21.24
C SER A 306 -11.20 19.81 -21.75
N THR A 307 -12.08 19.01 -22.36
CA THR A 307 -11.69 17.82 -23.10
C THR A 307 -11.03 18.27 -24.40
N GLY A 308 -9.76 18.65 -24.32
CA GLY A 308 -8.87 18.64 -25.47
C GLY A 308 -8.75 17.20 -25.97
N SER A 309 -9.44 16.93 -27.08
CA SER A 309 -9.37 15.81 -28.04
C SER A 309 -8.54 14.56 -27.72
N ALA A 310 -9.22 13.42 -27.93
CA ALA A 310 -8.75 12.07 -28.27
C ALA A 310 -7.85 11.32 -27.28
N ALA A 311 -8.45 10.28 -26.67
CA ALA A 311 -7.74 9.12 -26.19
C ALA A 311 -6.87 8.52 -27.31
N GLN A 312 -5.55 8.65 -27.22
CA GLN A 312 -4.67 7.70 -27.88
C GLN A 312 -4.67 6.42 -27.06
N LYS A 313 -5.34 5.42 -27.61
CA LYS A 313 -5.19 4.02 -27.23
C LYS A 313 -3.76 3.63 -27.59
N GLU A 314 -2.85 3.64 -26.61
CA GLU A 314 -1.55 2.99 -26.76
C GLU A 314 -1.80 1.48 -26.86
N GLU A 315 -1.87 0.99 -28.08
CA GLU A 315 -1.79 -0.43 -28.39
C GLU A 315 -0.33 -0.83 -28.13
N GLN A 316 -0.08 -1.49 -26.98
CA GLN A 316 1.19 -2.17 -26.75
C GLN A 316 1.34 -3.26 -27.82
N THR A 317 2.04 -2.93 -28.90
CA THR A 317 2.56 -3.91 -29.83
C THR A 317 3.67 -4.67 -29.12
N VAL A 318 3.35 -5.82 -28.55
CA VAL A 318 4.34 -6.78 -28.08
C VAL A 318 5.20 -7.16 -29.28
N ASP A 319 6.50 -6.85 -29.22
CA ASP A 319 7.45 -7.22 -30.27
C ASP A 319 7.62 -8.75 -30.28
N VAL A 320 6.84 -9.41 -31.14
CA VAL A 320 6.81 -10.86 -31.34
C VAL A 320 8.22 -11.42 -31.66
N LYS A 321 9.15 -10.59 -32.14
CA LYS A 321 10.54 -11.01 -32.41
C LYS A 321 11.32 -11.27 -31.12
N ALA A 322 11.07 -10.54 -30.03
CA ALA A 322 11.74 -10.75 -28.75
C ALA A 322 11.33 -12.07 -28.08
N ILE A 323 10.04 -12.46 -28.22
CA ILE A 323 9.52 -13.72 -27.69
C ILE A 323 10.06 -14.92 -28.50
N ALA A 324 10.16 -14.79 -29.83
CA ALA A 324 10.70 -15.84 -30.69
C ALA A 324 12.20 -16.14 -30.39
N ILE A 325 13.00 -15.12 -30.08
CA ILE A 325 14.41 -15.31 -29.72
C ILE A 325 14.55 -16.00 -28.35
N GLY A 326 13.72 -15.63 -27.37
CA GLY A 326 13.74 -16.22 -26.03
C GLY A 326 13.40 -17.72 -25.99
N VAL A 327 12.43 -18.16 -26.80
CA VAL A 327 12.05 -19.58 -26.92
C VAL A 327 13.13 -20.39 -27.64
N THR A 328 13.83 -19.80 -28.62
CA THR A 328 14.87 -20.52 -29.38
C THR A 328 16.12 -20.78 -28.53
N VAL A 329 16.51 -19.82 -27.69
CA VAL A 329 17.68 -19.95 -26.80
C VAL A 329 17.43 -20.98 -25.68
N SER A 330 16.23 -20.98 -25.10
CA SER A 330 15.89 -21.91 -24.02
C SER A 330 15.85 -23.38 -24.48
N VAL A 331 15.34 -23.66 -25.70
CA VAL A 331 15.36 -25.01 -26.28
C VAL A 331 16.80 -25.49 -26.57
N ALA A 332 17.67 -24.59 -27.07
CA ALA A 332 19.07 -24.94 -27.35
C ALA A 332 19.85 -25.30 -26.07
N VAL A 333 19.63 -24.57 -24.97
CA VAL A 333 20.28 -24.85 -23.68
C VAL A 333 19.83 -26.21 -23.13
N ILE A 334 18.53 -26.54 -23.23
CA ILE A 334 18.02 -27.86 -22.78
C ILE A 334 18.64 -29.00 -23.61
N ALA A 335 18.73 -28.85 -24.93
CA ALA A 335 19.33 -29.86 -25.81
C ALA A 335 20.82 -30.10 -25.50
N ILE A 336 21.60 -29.04 -25.26
CA ILE A 336 23.01 -29.16 -24.86
C ILE A 336 23.13 -29.86 -23.51
N THR A 337 22.27 -29.53 -22.55
CA THR A 337 22.29 -30.13 -21.21
C THR A 337 22.02 -31.64 -21.29
N ILE A 338 21.04 -32.06 -22.09
CA ILE A 338 20.73 -33.48 -22.32
C ILE A 338 21.91 -34.19 -23.00
N ALA A 339 22.55 -33.57 -24.00
CA ALA A 339 23.70 -34.14 -24.68
C ALA A 339 24.89 -34.36 -23.72
N VAL A 340 25.17 -33.40 -22.84
CA VAL A 340 26.20 -33.51 -21.81
C VAL A 340 25.88 -34.66 -20.84
N ILE A 341 24.64 -34.76 -20.36
CA ILE A 341 24.20 -35.84 -19.48
C ILE A 341 24.41 -37.21 -20.15
N VAL A 342 24.02 -37.35 -21.42
CA VAL A 342 24.18 -38.61 -22.17
C VAL A 342 25.66 -38.96 -22.35
N VAL A 343 26.52 -37.99 -22.68
CA VAL A 343 27.97 -38.22 -22.81
C VAL A 343 28.59 -38.65 -21.48
N VAL A 344 28.20 -38.01 -20.38
CA VAL A 344 28.66 -38.36 -19.04
C VAL A 344 28.21 -39.78 -18.68
N ILE A 345 26.95 -40.15 -18.90
CA ILE A 345 26.44 -41.51 -18.64
C ILE A 345 27.20 -42.55 -19.49
N LYS A 346 27.43 -42.25 -20.77
CA LYS A 346 28.13 -43.17 -21.69
C LYS A 346 29.60 -43.34 -21.32
N LYS A 347 30.26 -42.26 -20.87
CA LYS A 347 31.65 -42.29 -20.37
C LYS A 347 31.74 -43.11 -19.08
N THR A 348 30.82 -42.90 -18.13
CA THR A 348 30.78 -43.63 -16.85
C THR A 348 30.51 -45.13 -17.05
N ARG A 349 29.70 -45.52 -18.05
CA ARG A 349 29.49 -46.93 -18.42
C ARG A 349 30.73 -47.59 -19.04
N ARG A 350 31.57 -46.85 -19.77
CA ARG A 350 32.82 -47.40 -20.34
C ARG A 350 33.90 -47.61 -19.28
N THR A 351 33.92 -46.82 -18.21
CA THR A 351 34.88 -46.98 -17.10
C THR A 351 34.46 -48.06 -16.09
N PHE A 352 33.40 -48.82 -16.35
CA PHE A 352 32.88 -49.90 -15.50
C PHE A 352 32.85 -51.27 -16.22
N ARG A 353 33.38 -51.37 -17.43
CA ARG A 353 33.67 -52.64 -18.10
C ARG A 353 35.14 -52.97 -18.01
#